data_AF-A0A2A4U630-F1
#
_entry.id   AF-A0A2A4U630-F1
#
_cell.length_a   1.000
_cell.length_b   1.000
_cell.length_c   1.000
_cell.angle_alpha   90.00
_cell.angle_beta   90.00
_cell.angle_gamma   90.00
#
_symmetry.space_group_name_H-M   'P 1'
#
loop_
_entity.id
_entity.type
_entity.pdbx_description
1 polymer ?
#
loop_
_entity_poly.entity_id
_entity_poly.type
_entity_poly.pdbx_seq_one_letter_code
_entity_poly.pdbx_strand_id
1 'polypeptide(L)' 'MEKLKIMDLNTTPRGLSKNNAAAYVGCGPTKFEEMVKAGIMPKPRLIGVKRVWDTIELNERFEDLPRAKTPNDEKNDWDE' A
#
# COMPACT_ATOMS: atom_id res chain seq x y z
N MET A 1 -36.28 -2.95 19.66
CA MET A 1 -35.34 -2.51 18.62
C MET A 1 -33.95 -2.59 19.21
N GLU A 2 -33.31 -3.73 18.99
CA GLU A 2 -31.99 -4.03 19.53
C GLU A 2 -30.96 -3.17 18.78
N LYS A 3 -30.27 -2.28 19.50
CA LYS A 3 -29.15 -1.52 18.91
C LYS A 3 -28.11 -2.55 18.49
N LEU A 4 -27.88 -2.67 17.19
CA LEU A 4 -26.75 -3.38 16.62
C LEU A 4 -25.50 -2.97 17.39
N LYS A 5 -25.03 -3.89 18.23
CA LYS A 5 -23.71 -3.82 18.85
C LYS A 5 -22.74 -3.90 17.68
N ILE A 6 -22.19 -2.76 17.29
CA ILE A 6 -21.05 -2.70 16.35
C ILE A 6 -19.99 -3.54 17.04
N MET A 7 -19.83 -4.78 16.57
CA MET A 7 -18.76 -5.65 17.02
C MET A 7 -17.48 -4.89 16.70
N ASP A 8 -16.59 -4.83 17.68
CA ASP A 8 -15.22 -4.32 17.52
C ASP A 8 -14.49 -5.24 16.53
N LEU A 9 -14.81 -5.06 15.25
CA LEU A 9 -14.11 -5.63 14.13
C LEU A 9 -12.89 -4.74 13.99
N ASN A 10 -11.81 -5.17 14.63
CA ASN A 10 -10.44 -4.69 14.42
C ASN A 10 -9.95 -4.99 12.98
N THR A 11 -10.87 -4.91 12.00
CA THR A 11 -10.65 -5.13 10.58
C THR A 11 -10.32 -3.79 9.96
N THR A 12 -9.10 -3.67 9.43
CA THR A 12 -8.74 -2.55 8.57
C THR A 12 -9.77 -2.44 7.44
N PRO A 13 -10.42 -1.26 7.25
CA PRO A 13 -11.33 -1.07 6.15
C PRO A 13 -10.64 -1.32 4.83
N ARG A 14 -11.32 -2.01 3.89
CA ARG A 14 -10.74 -2.30 2.57
C ARG A 14 -10.39 -1.04 1.78
N GLY A 15 -11.20 0.01 1.91
CA GLY A 15 -10.97 1.30 1.26
C GLY A 15 -10.32 2.30 2.21
N LEU A 16 -9.07 2.68 1.95
CA LEU A 16 -8.31 3.62 2.76
C LEU A 16 -8.31 5.03 2.18
N SER A 17 -8.30 6.05 3.05
CA SER A 17 -7.95 7.42 2.64
C SER A 17 -6.48 7.49 2.22
N LYS A 18 -6.07 8.57 1.56
CA LYS A 18 -4.66 8.77 1.17
C LYS A 18 -3.69 8.63 2.36
N ASN A 19 -4.02 9.25 3.49
CA ASN A 19 -3.15 9.22 4.67
C ASN A 19 -3.08 7.81 5.28
N ASN A 20 -4.21 7.11 5.34
CA ASN A 20 -4.24 5.73 5.85
C ASN A 20 -3.55 4.75 4.89
N ALA A 21 -3.66 4.95 3.57
CA ALA A 21 -2.96 4.16 2.57
C ALA A 21 -1.44 4.36 2.66
N ALA A 22 -0.99 5.61 2.82
CA ALA A 22 0.42 5.93 3.05
C ALA A 22 0.94 5.26 4.33
N ALA A 23 0.18 5.37 5.44
CA ALA A 23 0.51 4.71 6.69
C ALA A 23 0.54 3.17 6.57
N TYR A 24 -0.40 2.58 5.83
CA TYR A 24 -0.46 1.15 5.55
C TYR A 24 0.78 0.64 4.81
N VAL A 25 1.26 1.40 3.81
CA VAL A 25 2.50 1.11 3.07
C VAL A 25 3.76 1.41 3.91
N GLY A 26 3.64 2.16 5.00
CA GLY A 26 4.76 2.54 5.86
C GLY A 26 5.54 3.78 5.40
N CYS A 27 4.88 4.71 4.70
CA CYS A 27 5.51 5.95 4.21
C CYS A 27 4.66 7.20 4.49
N GLY A 28 5.27 8.39 4.30
CA GLY A 28 4.56 9.66 4.45
C GLY A 28 3.61 9.95 3.27
N PRO A 29 2.54 10.76 3.45
CA PRO A 29 1.56 11.04 2.40
C PRO A 29 2.15 11.62 1.11
N THR A 30 3.15 12.49 1.21
CA THR A 30 3.85 13.07 0.06
C THR A 30 4.58 11.99 -0.75
N LYS A 31 5.29 11.09 -0.07
CA LYS A 31 6.01 10.00 -0.73
C LYS A 31 5.05 9.03 -1.42
N PHE A 32 3.94 8.72 -0.75
CA PHE A 32 2.89 7.89 -1.34
C PHE A 32 2.33 8.50 -2.63
N GLU A 33 2.08 9.82 -2.66
CA GLU A 33 1.64 10.49 -3.90
C GLU A 33 2.68 10.40 -5.02
N GLU A 34 3.98 10.54 -4.71
CA GLU A 34 5.05 10.34 -5.69
C GLU A 34 5.03 8.92 -6.26
N MET A 35 4.87 7.91 -5.40
CA MET A 35 4.78 6.50 -5.82
C MET A 35 3.56 6.25 -6.71
N VAL A 36 2.42 6.87 -6.41
CA VAL A 36 1.22 6.78 -7.26
C VAL A 36 1.44 7.47 -8.61
N LYS A 37 2.08 8.65 -8.63
CA LYS A 37 2.43 9.35 -9.88
C LYS A 37 3.43 8.56 -10.72
N ALA A 38 4.39 7.91 -10.08
CA ALA A 38 5.38 7.05 -10.72
C ALA A 38 4.83 5.68 -11.16
N GLY A 39 3.57 5.35 -10.83
CA GLY A 39 2.95 4.06 -11.19
C GLY A 39 3.44 2.87 -10.37
N ILE A 40 4.18 3.13 -9.28
CA ILE A 40 4.65 2.12 -8.32
C ILE A 40 3.48 1.66 -7.45
N MET A 41 2.68 2.62 -6.96
CA MET A 41 1.47 2.37 -6.17
C MET A 41 0.20 2.56 -7.01
N PRO A 42 -0.91 1.90 -6.65
CA PRO A 42 -2.13 1.96 -7.45
C PRO A 42 -2.76 3.36 -7.43
N LYS A 43 -3.43 3.71 -8.53
CA LYS A 43 -4.26 4.92 -8.59
C LYS A 43 -5.49 4.75 -7.68
N PRO A 44 -6.03 5.84 -7.10
CA PRO A 44 -7.20 5.72 -6.25
C PRO A 44 -8.41 5.23 -7.03
N ARG A 45 -9.21 4.40 -6.38
CA ARG A 45 -10.60 4.13 -6.75
C ARG A 45 -11.50 5.29 -6.33
N LEU A 46 -12.60 5.45 -7.02
CA LEU A 46 -13.57 6.51 -6.75
C LEU A 46 -14.84 5.93 -6.12
N ILE A 47 -15.21 6.47 -4.96
CA ILE A 47 -16.56 6.32 -4.38
C ILE A 47 -17.23 7.69 -4.52
N GLY A 48 -17.93 7.88 -5.66
CA GLY A 48 -18.37 9.21 -6.08
C GLY A 48 -17.17 10.14 -6.31
N VAL A 49 -17.08 11.22 -5.52
CA VAL A 49 -15.95 12.16 -5.57
C VAL A 49 -14.78 11.79 -4.63
N LYS A 50 -15.00 10.83 -3.72
CA LYS A 50 -13.98 10.44 -2.73
C LYS A 50 -12.98 9.48 -3.35
N ARG A 51 -11.70 9.82 -3.20
CA ARG A 51 -10.57 8.94 -3.56
C ARG A 51 -10.26 8.00 -2.41
N VAL A 52 -10.26 6.69 -2.70
CA VAL A 52 -9.89 5.64 -1.76
C VAL A 52 -8.94 4.65 -2.42
N TRP A 53 -8.11 3.99 -1.62
CA TRP A 53 -7.19 2.95 -2.09
C TRP A 53 -7.60 1.60 -1.51
N ASP A 54 -7.61 0.57 -2.36
CA ASP A 54 -7.93 -0.79 -1.94
C ASP A 54 -6.71 -1.42 -1.25
N THR A 55 -6.89 -1.99 -0.06
CA THR A 55 -5.81 -2.65 0.67
C THR A 55 -5.21 -3.84 -0.08
N ILE A 56 -6.00 -4.55 -0.89
CA ILE A 56 -5.49 -5.69 -1.68
C ILE A 56 -4.53 -5.19 -2.78
N GLU A 57 -4.92 -4.14 -3.51
CA GLU A 57 -4.06 -3.56 -4.56
C GLU A 57 -2.78 -2.95 -3.96
N LEU A 58 -2.88 -2.34 -2.77
CA LEU A 58 -1.72 -1.85 -2.05
C LEU A 58 -0.78 -2.99 -1.66
N ASN A 59 -1.31 -4.11 -1.17
CA ASN A 59 -0.51 -5.27 -0.80
C ASN A 59 0.18 -5.90 -2.03
N GLU A 60 -0.54 -6.09 -3.13
CA GLU A 60 0.03 -6.59 -4.39
C GLU A 60 1.20 -5.71 -4.86
N ARG A 61 1.01 -4.39 -4.89
CA ARG A 61 2.07 -3.45 -5.30
C ARG A 61 3.21 -3.32 -4.31
N PHE A 62 2.96 -3.65 -3.05
CA PHE A 62 4.01 -3.69 -2.04
C PHE A 62 4.97 -4.86 -2.27
N GLU A 63 4.44 -6.04 -2.63
CA GLU A 63 5.26 -7.21 -2.97
C GLU A 63 6.17 -6.97 -4.19
N ASP A 64 5.76 -6.11 -5.10
CA ASP A 64 6.53 -5.70 -6.29
C ASP A 64 7.67 -4.70 -5.98
N LEU A 65 7.77 -4.17 -4.75
CA LEU A 65 8.81 -3.20 -4.42
C LEU A 65 10.20 -3.83 -4.46
N PRO A 66 11.21 -3.11 -4.99
CA PRO A 66 12.58 -3.61 -4.99
C PRO A 66 13.06 -3.83 -3.55
N ARG A 67 13.72 -4.97 -3.33
CA ARG A 67 14.39 -5.25 -2.06
C ARG A 67 15.67 -4.43 -1.97
N ALA A 68 16.06 -4.06 -0.76
CA ALA A 68 17.37 -3.47 -0.52
C ALA A 68 18.45 -4.46 -0.98
N LYS A 69 19.41 -3.98 -1.78
CA LYS A 69 20.57 -4.78 -2.16
C LYS A 69 21.40 -5.06 -0.91
N THR A 70 21.73 -6.32 -0.70
CA THR A 70 22.78 -6.73 0.23
C THR A 70 24.13 -6.74 -0.50
N PRO A 71 25.25 -6.56 0.20
CA PRO A 71 26.58 -6.63 -0.41
C PRO A 71 26.87 -7.97 -1.13
N ASN A 72 26.07 -9.01 -0.87
CA ASN A 72 26.26 -10.35 -1.40
C ASN A 72 25.32 -10.68 -2.59
N ASP A 73 24.49 -9.72 -3.04
CA ASP A 73 23.59 -9.88 -4.20
C ASP A 73 24.29 -9.62 -5.54
N GLU A 74 25.53 -9.16 -5.51
CA GLU A 74 26.43 -9.15 -6.65
C GLU A 74 26.99 -10.57 -6.82
N LYS A 75 26.31 -11.41 -7.61
CA LYS A 75 26.94 -12.61 -8.17
C LYS A 75 28.19 -12.14 -8.91
N ASN A 76 29.36 -12.49 -8.40
CA ASN A 76 30.61 -12.21 -9.09
C ASN A 76 30.71 -13.16 -10.29
N ASP A 77 31.04 -12.62 -11.46
CA ASP A 77 31.22 -13.33 -12.74
C ASP A 77 32.42 -14.31 -12.77
N TRP A 78 32.93 -14.70 -11.60
CA TRP A 78 34.14 -15.52 -11.42
C TRP A 78 33.87 -16.91 -10.83
N ASP A 79 32.60 -17.27 -10.62
CA ASP A 79 32.16 -18.59 -10.13
C ASP A 79 31.75 -19.56 -11.28
N GLU A 80 32.12 -19.28 -12.54
CA GLU A 80 32.00 -20.19 -13.70
C GLU A 80 33.35 -20.74 -14.19
#